data_AF-A0A8H6MJV8-F1
#
_entry.id   AF-A0A8H6MJV8-F1
#
_cell.length_a   1.000
_cell.length_b   1.000
_cell.length_c   1.000
_cell.angle_alpha   90.00
_cell.angle_beta   90.00
_cell.angle_gamma   90.00
#
_symmetry.space_group_name_H-M   'P 1'
#
loop_
_entity.id
_entity.type
_entity.pdbx_description
1 polymer ?
#
loop_
_entity_poly.entity_id
_entity_poly.type
_entity_poly.pdbx_seq_one_letter_code
_entity_poly.pdbx_strand_id
1 'polypeptide(L)'
;MSTIAVASSSTANAYAILGSPRQRISTQIEMALAAVIPLNPTINDLAPIVVSGKRYVLEPQLARRKGRGRSSWIRDHGDFLVEVIQGQAAASYWSCRRCDSRGSPRIFGAAATTAAQEHLSRPHHVNRNSALSDEDSDADSPSSSTAVSTPPPYKRVRLNNGNIPKAKITTLRDLCVASIVSADVPFAHFENTFLQQILRYHNRRSRERSHGVVRLFGTTSTTSGAVERIS
;
A
#
# COMPACT_ATOMS: atom_id res chain seq x y z
N MET A 1 55.69 -34.56 36.51
CA MET A 1 54.64 -35.25 35.72
C MET A 1 53.54 -34.25 35.48
N SER A 2 53.48 -33.68 34.28
CA SER A 2 52.55 -32.58 33.95
C SER A 2 51.32 -33.14 33.24
N THR A 3 50.15 -33.04 33.87
CA THR A 3 48.86 -33.39 33.28
C THR A 3 48.34 -32.20 32.48
N ILE A 4 48.26 -32.36 31.16
CA ILE A 4 47.75 -31.36 30.22
C ILE A 4 46.22 -31.33 30.30
N ALA A 5 45.67 -30.11 30.32
CA ALA A 5 44.24 -29.82 30.28
C ALA A 5 43.61 -30.33 28.98
N VAL A 6 42.52 -31.09 29.11
CA VAL A 6 41.68 -31.49 27.98
C VAL A 6 40.85 -30.27 27.55
N ALA A 7 41.26 -29.65 26.45
CA ALA A 7 40.43 -28.68 25.75
C ALA A 7 39.27 -29.42 25.08
N SER A 8 38.05 -29.19 25.57
CA SER A 8 36.83 -29.64 24.91
C SER A 8 36.66 -28.84 23.61
N SER A 9 37.10 -29.42 22.49
CA SER A 9 36.84 -28.88 21.16
C SER A 9 35.34 -28.99 20.87
N SER A 10 34.65 -27.85 20.98
CA SER A 10 33.29 -27.66 20.47
C SER A 10 33.27 -28.06 19.00
N THR A 11 32.68 -29.22 18.69
CA THR A 11 32.47 -29.70 17.32
C THR A 11 31.54 -28.74 16.60
N ALA A 12 32.10 -27.81 15.84
CA ALA A 12 31.35 -27.01 14.90
C ALA A 12 30.79 -27.96 13.81
N ASN A 13 29.52 -28.30 13.93
CA ASN A 13 28.82 -29.14 12.95
C ASN A 13 28.96 -28.49 11.56
N ALA A 14 29.19 -29.27 10.50
CA ALA A 14 29.34 -28.76 9.13
C ALA A 14 28.15 -27.87 8.68
N TYR A 15 26.96 -28.09 9.25
CA TYR A 15 25.78 -27.26 9.08
C TYR A 15 25.91 -25.84 9.68
N ALA A 16 26.73 -25.65 10.72
CA ALA A 16 27.05 -24.33 11.26
C ALA A 16 27.95 -23.53 10.31
N ILE A 17 28.74 -24.21 9.46
CA ILE A 17 29.63 -23.61 8.46
C ILE A 17 28.86 -23.17 7.21
N LEU A 18 27.76 -23.85 6.88
CA LEU A 18 26.87 -23.49 5.75
C LEU A 18 26.15 -22.14 5.94
N GLY A 19 26.39 -21.47 7.07
CA GLY A 19 25.67 -20.27 7.48
C GLY A 19 24.29 -20.66 7.99
N SER A 20 23.84 -19.94 9.01
CA SER A 20 22.44 -20.00 9.43
C SER A 20 21.55 -19.85 8.18
N PRO A 21 20.46 -20.64 8.04
CA PRO A 21 19.53 -20.42 6.94
C PRO A 21 19.16 -18.93 6.91
N ARG A 22 19.03 -18.33 5.72
CA ARG A 22 18.57 -16.93 5.60
C ARG A 22 17.18 -16.84 6.23
N GLN A 23 17.12 -16.52 7.51
CA GLN A 23 15.88 -16.46 8.27
C GLN A 23 15.11 -15.23 7.80
N ARG A 24 13.79 -15.40 7.68
CA ARG A 24 12.87 -14.32 7.35
C ARG A 24 12.98 -13.23 8.41
N ILE A 25 12.80 -11.98 8.00
CA ILE A 25 12.82 -10.82 8.91
C ILE A 25 11.78 -11.02 10.02
N SER A 26 10.59 -11.51 9.67
CA SER A 26 9.50 -11.85 10.62
C SER A 26 9.96 -12.80 11.72
N THR A 27 10.62 -13.91 11.39
CA THR A 27 11.15 -14.87 12.38
C THR A 27 12.21 -14.22 13.27
N GLN A 28 13.09 -13.41 12.70
CA GLN A 28 14.10 -12.68 13.47
C GLN A 28 13.46 -11.66 14.43
N ILE A 29 12.36 -11.01 14.00
CA ILE A 29 11.57 -10.09 14.84
C ILE A 29 10.91 -10.83 16.00
N GLU A 30 10.28 -11.98 15.76
CA GLU A 30 9.67 -12.80 16.80
C GLU A 30 10.70 -13.23 17.85
N MET A 31 11.87 -13.69 17.40
CA MET A 31 12.98 -14.02 18.28
C MET A 31 13.49 -12.80 19.06
N ALA A 32 13.56 -11.63 18.41
CA ALA A 32 13.99 -10.39 19.04
C ALA A 32 13.00 -9.88 20.10
N LEU A 33 11.70 -10.09 19.89
CA LEU A 33 10.66 -9.76 20.86
C LEU A 33 10.59 -10.74 22.03
N ALA A 34 10.93 -12.01 21.80
CA ALA A 34 11.00 -13.04 22.83
C ALA A 34 12.29 -12.96 23.69
N ALA A 35 13.33 -12.29 23.19
CA ALA A 35 14.59 -12.13 23.90
C ALA A 35 14.39 -11.37 25.23
N VAL A 36 14.94 -11.92 26.31
CA VAL A 36 14.89 -11.26 27.62
C VAL A 36 15.86 -10.08 27.60
N ILE A 37 15.31 -8.88 27.75
CA ILE A 37 16.07 -7.63 27.76
C ILE A 37 16.44 -7.27 29.21
N PRO A 38 17.71 -6.98 29.52
CA PRO A 38 18.14 -6.58 30.86
C PRO A 38 17.52 -5.23 31.28
N LEU A 39 17.51 -4.94 32.58
CA LEU A 39 16.84 -3.77 33.16
C LEU A 39 17.35 -2.41 32.62
N ASN A 40 18.61 -2.35 32.19
CA ASN A 40 19.24 -1.21 31.54
C ASN A 40 19.78 -1.62 30.16
N PRO A 41 18.91 -1.68 29.13
CA PRO A 41 19.33 -2.19 27.83
C PRO A 41 20.13 -1.17 27.05
N THR A 42 21.28 -1.62 26.56
CA THR A 42 22.08 -0.93 25.54
C THR A 42 21.66 -1.44 24.15
N ILE A 43 21.93 -0.67 23.09
CA ILE A 43 21.64 -1.06 21.70
C ILE A 43 22.25 -2.43 21.34
N ASN A 44 23.40 -2.77 21.93
CA ASN A 44 24.08 -4.04 21.72
C ASN A 44 23.41 -5.24 22.41
N ASP A 45 22.59 -4.99 23.43
CA ASP A 45 21.86 -6.03 24.17
C ASP A 45 20.58 -6.46 23.44
N LEU A 46 20.18 -5.70 22.41
CA LEU A 46 19.02 -5.98 21.59
C LEU A 46 19.38 -7.00 20.50
N ALA A 47 18.50 -7.97 20.29
CA ALA A 47 18.70 -9.00 19.28
C ALA A 47 18.79 -8.37 17.87
N PRO A 48 19.92 -8.55 17.16
CA PRO A 48 20.11 -7.93 15.86
C PRO A 48 19.35 -8.72 14.79
N ILE A 49 18.64 -7.98 13.94
CA ILE A 49 18.02 -8.46 12.72
C ILE A 49 19.03 -8.24 11.59
N VAL A 50 19.46 -9.30 10.92
CA VAL A 50 20.43 -9.23 9.83
C VAL A 50 19.71 -9.32 8.50
N VAL A 51 19.83 -8.27 7.69
CA VAL A 51 19.30 -8.24 6.32
C VAL A 51 20.39 -7.79 5.36
N SER A 52 20.70 -8.63 4.37
CA SER A 52 21.71 -8.36 3.34
C SER A 52 23.09 -7.94 3.91
N GLY A 53 23.51 -8.56 5.02
CA GLY A 53 24.80 -8.27 5.67
C GLY A 53 24.82 -7.04 6.57
N LYS A 54 23.73 -6.28 6.65
CA LYS A 54 23.56 -5.14 7.55
C LYS A 54 22.80 -5.56 8.82
N ARG A 55 23.11 -4.92 9.94
CA ARG A 55 22.47 -5.16 11.24
C ARG A 55 21.42 -4.10 11.51
N TYR A 56 20.26 -4.56 11.93
CA TYR A 56 19.12 -3.74 12.26
C TYR A 56 18.58 -4.13 13.64
N VAL A 57 17.88 -3.21 14.29
CA VAL A 57 17.14 -3.46 15.53
C VAL A 57 15.72 -2.93 15.37
N LEU A 58 14.76 -3.50 16.09
CA LEU A 58 13.38 -3.04 16.09
C LEU A 58 13.26 -1.62 16.64
N GLU A 59 12.67 -0.72 15.86
CA GLU A 59 12.42 0.66 16.28
C GLU A 59 11.62 0.74 17.60
N PRO A 60 10.59 -0.10 17.85
CA PRO A 60 9.88 -0.10 19.13
C PRO A 60 10.73 -0.47 20.36
N GLN A 61 11.83 -1.21 20.18
CA GLN A 61 12.74 -1.56 21.29
C GLN A 61 13.71 -0.42 21.62
N LEU A 62 14.01 0.46 20.66
CA LEU A 62 14.78 1.69 20.87
C LEU A 62 13.92 2.84 21.40
N ALA A 63 12.68 2.93 20.93
CA ALA A 63 11.76 3.96 21.40
C ALA A 63 11.55 3.75 22.90
N ARG A 64 11.86 4.78 23.70
CA ARG A 64 11.59 4.77 25.16
C ARG A 64 10.21 4.17 25.38
N ARG A 65 10.08 3.21 26.30
CA ARG A 65 8.91 2.35 26.58
C ARG A 65 7.53 3.05 26.66
N LYS A 66 7.48 4.39 26.60
CA LYS A 66 6.30 5.28 26.70
C LYS A 66 6.09 6.20 25.49
N GLY A 67 6.92 6.13 24.45
CA GLY A 67 6.79 6.94 23.25
C GLY A 67 5.69 6.39 22.34
N ARG A 68 4.73 7.24 21.94
CA ARG A 68 3.80 6.92 20.85
C ARG A 68 4.64 6.81 19.58
N GLY A 69 4.99 5.59 19.19
CA GLY A 69 5.78 5.33 17.98
C GLY A 69 5.13 5.89 16.71
N ARG A 70 5.79 5.75 15.57
CA ARG A 70 5.29 6.28 14.29
C ARG A 70 3.86 5.78 14.00
N SER A 71 2.92 6.72 13.98
CA SER A 71 1.51 6.46 13.65
C SER A 71 1.33 6.54 12.14
N SER A 72 1.60 5.44 11.44
CA SER A 72 1.41 5.36 9.99
C SER A 72 0.65 4.08 9.64
N TRP A 73 -0.32 4.15 8.71
CA TRP A 73 -1.11 2.99 8.27
C TRP A 73 -0.25 1.88 7.64
N ILE A 74 0.96 2.22 7.17
CA ILE A 74 1.90 1.23 6.63
C ILE A 74 2.49 0.32 7.73
N ARG A 75 2.35 0.70 9.01
CA ARG A 75 2.75 -0.11 10.16
C ARG A 75 2.00 -1.45 10.22
N ASP A 76 0.78 -1.49 9.70
CA ASP A 76 -0.04 -2.71 9.73
C ASP A 76 0.44 -3.74 8.70
N HIS A 77 1.28 -3.31 7.74
CA HIS A 77 1.75 -4.13 6.63
C HIS A 77 3.26 -4.43 6.67
N GLY A 78 3.95 -3.98 7.71
CA GLY A 78 5.39 -4.13 7.80
C GLY A 78 5.97 -3.55 9.08
N ASP A 79 7.26 -3.77 9.27
CA ASP A 79 7.92 -3.55 10.54
C ASP A 79 9.01 -2.47 10.40
N PHE A 80 9.11 -1.61 11.41
CA PHE A 80 10.10 -0.53 11.44
C PHE A 80 11.41 -1.01 12.08
N LEU A 81 12.49 -0.80 11.33
CA LEU A 81 13.84 -1.25 11.64
C LEU A 81 14.76 -0.03 11.74
N VAL A 82 15.76 -0.07 12.60
CA VAL A 82 16.81 0.95 12.69
C VAL A 82 18.14 0.28 12.41
N GLU A 83 18.88 0.78 11.42
CA GLU A 83 20.23 0.29 11.13
C GLU A 83 21.15 0.66 12.29
N VAL A 84 21.96 -0.30 12.73
CA VAL A 84 22.94 -0.10 13.80
C VAL A 84 24.34 -0.14 13.21
N ILE A 85 25.05 0.99 13.31
CA ILE A 85 26.42 1.14 12.83
C ILE A 85 27.29 1.42 14.05
N GLN A 86 28.30 0.58 14.29
CA GLN A 86 29.24 0.72 15.42
C GLN A 86 28.55 0.87 16.80
N GLY A 87 27.42 0.18 17.00
CA GLY A 87 26.67 0.22 18.27
C GLY A 87 25.82 1.47 18.46
N GLN A 88 25.69 2.33 17.44
CA GLN A 88 24.83 3.51 17.44
C GLN A 88 23.67 3.34 16.45
N ALA A 89 22.52 3.91 16.82
CA ALA A 89 21.35 3.98 15.96
C ALA A 89 21.61 4.97 14.80
N ALA A 90 21.55 4.50 13.57
CA ALA A 90 21.74 5.29 12.36
C ALA A 90 20.39 5.65 11.73
N ALA A 91 20.11 5.15 10.52
CA ALA A 91 18.89 5.45 9.79
C ALA A 91 17.74 4.47 10.11
N SER A 92 16.51 4.98 10.04
CA SER A 92 15.31 4.15 10.13
C SER A 92 14.87 3.64 8.77
N TYR A 93 14.32 2.44 8.77
CA TYR A 93 13.87 1.68 7.61
C TYR A 93 12.54 1.00 7.92
N TRP A 94 11.82 0.61 6.87
CA TRP A 94 10.59 -0.15 6.94
C TRP A 94 10.70 -1.37 6.04
N SER A 95 10.39 -2.55 6.56
CA SER A 95 10.38 -3.81 5.82
C SER A 95 8.94 -4.25 5.51
N CYS A 96 8.69 -4.71 4.28
CA CYS A 96 7.37 -5.22 3.92
C CYS A 96 7.21 -6.69 4.35
N ARG A 97 6.21 -6.97 5.20
CA ARG A 97 5.95 -8.33 5.71
C ARG A 97 5.49 -9.30 4.60
N ARG A 98 4.77 -8.79 3.60
CA ARG A 98 4.32 -9.57 2.43
C ARG A 98 5.46 -9.95 1.49
N CYS A 99 6.49 -9.12 1.39
CA CYS A 99 7.71 -9.44 0.63
C CYS A 99 8.61 -10.42 1.39
N ASP A 100 8.69 -10.26 2.72
CA ASP A 100 9.42 -11.17 3.59
C ASP A 100 8.85 -12.59 3.58
N SER A 101 7.51 -12.74 3.62
CA SER A 101 6.86 -14.06 3.50
C SER A 101 7.11 -14.74 2.15
N ARG A 102 7.32 -13.96 1.09
CA ARG A 102 7.73 -14.43 -0.24
C ARG A 102 9.23 -14.77 -0.34
N GLY A 103 10.00 -14.61 0.74
CA GLY A 103 11.44 -14.89 0.78
C GLY A 103 12.30 -13.83 0.08
N SER A 104 11.73 -12.70 -0.31
CA SER A 104 12.43 -11.58 -0.94
C SER A 104 12.21 -10.30 -0.14
N PRO A 105 12.84 -10.17 1.05
CA PRO A 105 12.62 -9.02 1.91
C PRO A 105 13.02 -7.73 1.19
N ARG A 106 12.09 -6.78 1.15
CA ARG A 106 12.33 -5.43 0.64
C ARG A 106 12.29 -4.44 1.78
N ILE A 107 13.33 -3.62 1.85
CA ILE A 107 13.50 -2.59 2.87
C ILE A 107 13.50 -1.24 2.18
N PHE A 108 12.80 -0.28 2.77
CA PHE A 108 12.68 1.10 2.29
C PHE A 108 13.08 2.07 3.40
N GLY A 109 13.67 3.21 3.08
CA GLY A 109 13.98 4.23 4.09
C GLY A 109 12.71 4.77 4.74
N ALA A 110 12.71 4.93 6.06
CA ALA A 110 11.54 5.37 6.84
C ALA A 110 11.56 6.87 7.19
N ALA A 111 12.51 7.64 6.63
CA ALA A 111 12.50 9.11 6.70
C ALA A 111 11.23 9.71 6.05
N ALA A 112 10.74 9.06 4.99
CA ALA A 112 9.45 9.36 4.36
C ALA A 112 8.72 8.06 4.04
N THR A 113 7.40 8.03 4.20
CA THR A 113 6.60 6.82 3.98
C THR A 113 6.23 6.58 2.51
N THR A 114 6.53 7.52 1.60
CA THR A 114 6.06 7.49 0.21
C THR A 114 6.52 6.25 -0.55
N ALA A 115 7.80 5.86 -0.43
CA ALA A 115 8.33 4.68 -1.11
C ALA A 115 7.67 3.38 -0.63
N ALA A 116 7.44 3.26 0.68
CA ALA A 116 6.72 2.13 1.27
C ALA A 116 5.25 2.10 0.80
N GLN A 117 4.59 3.26 0.71
CA GLN A 117 3.22 3.38 0.21
C GLN A 117 3.10 3.00 -1.28
N GLU A 118 4.02 3.47 -2.13
CA GLU A 118 4.08 3.06 -3.53
C GLU A 118 4.31 1.56 -3.68
N HIS A 119 5.17 0.99 -2.82
CA HIS A 119 5.39 -0.45 -2.78
C HIS A 119 4.16 -1.23 -2.30
N LEU A 120 3.34 -0.70 -1.41
CA LEU A 120 2.10 -1.37 -1.02
C LEU A 120 1.04 -1.30 -2.11
N SER A 121 0.94 -0.17 -2.80
CA SER A 121 -0.07 0.04 -3.85
C SER A 121 0.19 -0.73 -5.14
N ARG A 122 1.45 -0.86 -5.59
CA ARG A 122 1.78 -1.47 -6.89
C ARG A 122 1.74 -3.01 -6.85
N PRO A 123 2.67 -3.70 -6.15
CA PRO A 123 2.70 -5.17 -6.11
C PRO A 123 1.70 -5.83 -5.16
N HIS A 124 1.16 -5.09 -4.19
CA HIS A 124 0.26 -5.67 -3.18
C HIS A 124 -1.19 -5.15 -3.25
N HIS A 125 -1.46 -4.16 -4.11
CA HIS A 125 -2.77 -3.50 -4.25
C HIS A 125 -3.36 -3.03 -2.91
N VAL A 126 -2.52 -2.71 -1.93
CA VAL A 126 -2.94 -2.20 -0.63
C VAL A 126 -2.89 -0.68 -0.66
N ASN A 127 -3.99 -0.07 -0.26
CA ASN A 127 -4.10 1.38 -0.15
C ASN A 127 -4.55 1.76 1.25
N ARG A 128 -4.35 3.01 1.66
CA ARG A 128 -4.82 3.52 2.95
C ARG A 128 -6.32 3.27 3.18
N ASN A 129 -7.10 3.23 2.12
CA ASN A 129 -8.53 2.96 2.17
C ASN A 129 -8.87 1.51 2.54
N SER A 130 -8.02 0.54 2.16
CA SER A 130 -8.26 -0.88 2.50
C SER A 130 -7.93 -1.19 3.97
N ALA A 131 -7.05 -0.40 4.61
CA ALA A 131 -6.75 -0.54 6.03
C ALA A 131 -7.87 -0.05 6.97
N LEU A 132 -8.92 0.61 6.44
CA LEU A 132 -10.08 1.06 7.21
C LEU A 132 -11.27 0.09 7.09
N SER A 133 -11.12 -1.03 6.38
CA SER A 133 -12.20 -1.98 6.06
C SER A 133 -12.21 -3.25 6.92
N ASP A 134 -11.22 -3.46 7.79
CA ASP A 134 -11.08 -4.69 8.58
C ASP A 134 -11.68 -4.60 10.00
N GLU A 135 -12.50 -3.58 10.27
CA GLU A 135 -13.20 -3.38 11.57
C GLU A 135 -14.72 -3.57 11.43
N ASP A 136 -15.17 -4.61 10.73
CA ASP A 136 -16.56 -5.11 10.87
C ASP A 136 -16.68 -6.54 10.32
N SER A 137 -16.21 -7.52 11.09
CA SER A 137 -16.53 -8.93 10.86
C SER A 137 -16.41 -9.65 12.20
N ASP A 138 -17.56 -9.85 12.86
CA ASP A 138 -17.93 -11.09 13.56
C ASP A 138 -19.23 -10.89 14.36
N ALA A 139 -20.38 -11.26 13.77
CA ALA A 139 -21.57 -11.81 14.46
C ALA A 139 -22.60 -12.34 13.44
N ASP A 140 -22.52 -13.65 13.19
CA ASP A 140 -23.57 -14.65 12.92
C ASP A 140 -25.01 -14.23 12.48
N SER A 141 -25.36 -14.58 11.23
CA SER A 141 -26.63 -15.13 10.64
C SER A 141 -28.06 -14.63 11.04
N PRO A 142 -29.15 -14.95 10.27
CA PRO A 142 -29.39 -14.96 8.82
C PRO A 142 -30.71 -14.23 8.38
N SER A 143 -30.85 -14.00 7.06
CA SER A 143 -32.09 -13.85 6.24
C SER A 143 -33.20 -12.80 6.54
N SER A 144 -33.50 -12.04 5.47
CA SER A 144 -34.81 -11.48 5.06
C SER A 144 -35.53 -10.49 5.98
N SER A 145 -35.50 -9.21 5.61
CA SER A 145 -36.67 -8.49 5.05
C SER A 145 -36.45 -6.96 5.08
N THR A 146 -37.07 -6.31 4.10
CA THR A 146 -37.20 -4.87 3.91
C THR A 146 -37.34 -4.05 5.20
N ALA A 147 -36.37 -3.16 5.45
CA ALA A 147 -36.63 -1.95 6.23
C ALA A 147 -35.69 -0.83 5.80
N VAL A 148 -36.28 0.23 5.25
CA VAL A 148 -35.67 1.54 4.99
C VAL A 148 -34.97 2.01 6.26
N SER A 149 -33.64 2.12 6.22
CA SER A 149 -32.85 2.73 7.29
C SER A 149 -32.15 3.95 6.73
N THR A 150 -32.80 5.10 6.91
CA THR A 150 -32.25 6.43 6.67
C THR A 150 -31.00 6.63 7.55
N PRO A 151 -29.81 6.91 6.98
CA PRO A 151 -28.63 7.16 7.80
C PRO A 151 -28.72 8.54 8.48
N PRO A 152 -28.18 8.70 9.71
CA PRO A 152 -28.21 9.96 10.46
C PRO A 152 -27.45 11.09 9.74
N PRO A 153 -27.88 12.36 9.89
CA PRO A 153 -27.57 13.48 8.99
C PRO A 153 -26.11 13.98 9.01
N TYR A 154 -25.21 13.37 9.78
CA TYR A 154 -23.82 13.82 9.95
C TYR A 154 -22.76 12.89 9.37
N LYS A 155 -23.13 11.71 8.86
CA LYS A 155 -22.16 10.85 8.15
C LYS A 155 -22.30 11.08 6.65
N ARG A 156 -21.41 11.91 6.08
CA ARG A 156 -21.21 11.99 4.62
C ARG A 156 -20.96 10.58 4.09
N VAL A 157 -21.93 10.02 3.38
CA VAL A 157 -21.80 8.77 2.64
C VAL A 157 -20.62 8.94 1.69
N ARG A 158 -19.49 8.31 2.03
CA ARG A 158 -18.33 8.30 1.14
C ARG A 158 -18.67 7.38 -0.02
N LEU A 159 -18.97 7.98 -1.17
CA LEU A 159 -19.05 7.25 -2.42
C LEU A 159 -17.72 6.49 -2.62
N ASN A 160 -17.83 5.18 -2.82
CA ASN A 160 -16.69 4.30 -3.06
C ASN A 160 -16.17 4.54 -4.48
N ASN A 161 -15.40 5.60 -4.69
CA ASN A 161 -14.79 5.95 -5.97
C ASN A 161 -13.51 5.11 -6.26
N GLY A 162 -13.38 3.90 -5.70
CA GLY A 162 -12.16 3.08 -5.74
C GLY A 162 -11.63 2.82 -7.15
N ASN A 163 -12.50 2.83 -8.16
CA ASN A 163 -12.16 2.50 -9.55
C ASN A 163 -11.93 3.75 -10.43
N ILE A 164 -12.03 4.96 -9.88
CA ILE A 164 -11.87 6.21 -10.66
C ILE A 164 -10.54 6.87 -10.28
N PRO A 165 -9.59 7.02 -11.23
CA PRO A 165 -8.33 7.71 -10.99
C PRO A 165 -8.55 9.11 -10.37
N LYS A 166 -7.79 9.44 -9.33
CA LYS A 166 -7.92 10.72 -8.59
C LYS A 166 -7.84 11.95 -9.49
N ALA A 167 -6.98 11.92 -10.51
CA ALA A 167 -6.87 12.98 -11.51
C ALA A 167 -8.17 13.23 -12.31
N LYS A 168 -8.99 12.20 -12.54
CA LYS A 168 -10.30 12.36 -13.19
C LYS A 168 -11.34 12.96 -12.25
N ILE A 169 -11.21 12.71 -10.95
CA ILE A 169 -12.11 13.27 -9.93
C ILE A 169 -11.85 14.76 -9.77
N THR A 170 -10.58 15.17 -9.77
CA THR A 170 -10.21 16.58 -9.69
C THR A 170 -10.69 17.35 -10.90
N THR A 171 -10.44 16.85 -12.12
CA THR A 171 -10.92 17.53 -13.33
C THR A 171 -12.44 17.63 -13.39
N LEU A 172 -13.16 16.56 -13.02
CA LEU A 172 -14.63 16.59 -12.99
C LEU A 172 -15.15 17.61 -11.97
N ARG A 173 -14.53 17.66 -10.78
CA ARG A 173 -14.89 18.66 -9.76
C ARG A 173 -14.68 20.07 -10.28
N ASP A 174 -13.54 20.35 -10.90
CA ASP A 174 -13.21 21.67 -11.41
C ASP A 174 -14.20 22.11 -12.50
N LEU A 175 -14.57 21.20 -13.40
CA LEU A 175 -15.59 21.47 -14.43
C LEU A 175 -16.98 21.72 -13.84
N CYS A 176 -17.39 20.96 -12.82
CA CYS A 176 -18.66 21.19 -12.14
C CYS A 176 -18.69 22.56 -11.45
N VAL A 177 -17.61 22.94 -10.77
CA VAL A 177 -17.52 24.25 -10.10
C VAL A 177 -17.51 25.39 -11.12
N ALA A 178 -16.74 25.26 -12.20
CA ALA A 178 -16.72 26.25 -13.29
C ALA A 178 -18.11 26.43 -13.90
N SER A 179 -18.84 25.33 -14.16
CA SER A 179 -20.21 25.40 -14.67
C SER A 179 -21.17 26.11 -13.72
N ILE A 180 -21.05 25.89 -12.41
CA ILE A 180 -21.88 26.56 -11.40
C ILE A 180 -21.65 28.07 -11.43
N VAL A 181 -20.39 28.48 -11.43
CA VAL A 181 -20.00 29.90 -11.41
C VAL A 181 -20.33 30.60 -12.72
N SER A 182 -20.06 29.97 -13.86
CA SER A 182 -20.27 30.60 -15.18
C SER A 182 -21.73 30.74 -15.57
N ALA A 183 -22.59 29.80 -15.14
CA ALA A 183 -24.02 29.84 -15.43
C ALA A 183 -24.86 30.46 -14.30
N ASP A 184 -24.22 30.90 -13.21
CA ASP A 184 -24.85 31.44 -12.00
C ASP A 184 -26.01 30.56 -11.49
N VAL A 185 -25.74 29.25 -11.36
CA VAL A 185 -26.74 28.27 -10.91
C VAL A 185 -26.48 27.84 -9.46
N PRO A 186 -27.51 27.44 -8.69
CA PRO A 186 -27.31 26.94 -7.33
C PRO A 186 -26.42 25.70 -7.26
N PHE A 187 -25.73 25.45 -6.13
CA PHE A 187 -24.93 24.24 -5.93
C PHE A 187 -25.74 22.93 -6.04
N ALA A 188 -27.06 23.00 -5.85
CA ALA A 188 -27.99 21.89 -6.06
C ALA A 188 -28.28 21.58 -7.55
N HIS A 189 -27.68 22.31 -8.50
CA HIS A 189 -27.88 22.13 -9.94
C HIS A 189 -27.69 20.67 -10.40
N PHE A 190 -26.72 19.95 -9.81
CA PHE A 190 -26.43 18.55 -10.13
C PHE A 190 -27.37 17.53 -9.47
N GLU A 191 -28.31 17.96 -8.63
CA GLU A 191 -29.36 17.11 -8.07
C GLU A 191 -30.57 16.99 -9.01
N ASN A 192 -30.63 17.81 -10.07
CA ASN A 192 -31.69 17.76 -11.07
C ASN A 192 -31.76 16.39 -11.77
N THR A 193 -32.92 15.75 -11.70
CA THR A 193 -33.18 14.39 -12.22
C THR A 193 -32.95 14.27 -13.72
N PHE A 194 -33.36 15.27 -14.51
CA PHE A 194 -33.17 15.30 -15.96
C PHE A 194 -31.69 15.44 -16.31
N LEU A 195 -30.96 16.33 -15.62
CA LEU A 195 -29.53 16.50 -15.82
C LEU A 195 -28.76 15.22 -15.49
N GLN A 196 -29.11 14.53 -14.40
CA GLN A 196 -28.53 13.23 -14.07
C GLN A 196 -28.82 12.18 -15.15
N GLN A 197 -30.02 12.15 -15.72
CA GLN A 197 -30.36 11.26 -16.83
C GLN A 197 -29.51 11.54 -18.08
N ILE A 198 -29.31 12.81 -18.43
CA ILE A 198 -28.44 13.23 -19.55
C ILE A 198 -27.00 12.76 -19.31
N LEU A 199 -26.45 13.03 -18.13
CA LEU A 199 -25.08 12.60 -17.78
C LEU A 199 -24.92 11.08 -17.82
N ARG A 200 -25.91 10.33 -17.34
CA ARG A 200 -25.92 8.85 -17.41
C ARG A 200 -25.97 8.34 -18.86
N TYR A 201 -26.78 8.97 -19.71
CA TYR A 201 -26.88 8.61 -21.13
C TYR A 201 -25.54 8.80 -21.87
N HIS A 202 -24.86 9.93 -21.64
CA HIS A 202 -23.55 10.19 -22.25
C HIS A 202 -22.45 9.27 -21.70
N ASN A 203 -22.49 8.95 -20.41
CA ASN A 203 -21.54 8.02 -19.79
C ASN A 203 -21.68 6.61 -20.40
N ARG A 204 -22.91 6.15 -20.66
CA ARG A 204 -23.18 4.87 -21.34
C ARG A 204 -22.58 4.84 -22.75
N ARG A 205 -22.78 5.90 -23.54
CA ARG A 205 -22.24 6.00 -24.91
C ARG A 205 -20.71 6.04 -24.96
N SER A 206 -20.07 6.65 -23.95
CA SER A 206 -18.61 6.64 -23.80
C SER A 206 -18.08 5.22 -23.44
N ARG A 207 -18.84 4.46 -22.64
CA ARG A 207 -18.51 3.08 -22.28
C ARG A 207 -18.68 2.11 -23.45
N GLU A 208 -19.73 2.25 -24.27
CA GLU A 208 -19.91 1.46 -25.50
C GLU A 208 -18.82 1.74 -26.54
N ARG A 209 -18.35 3.00 -26.68
CA ARG A 209 -17.18 3.31 -27.52
C ARG A 209 -15.86 2.70 -27.02
N SER A 210 -15.77 2.39 -25.73
CA SER A 210 -14.59 1.74 -25.14
C SER A 210 -14.57 0.21 -25.37
N HIS A 211 -15.74 -0.39 -25.69
CA HIS A 211 -15.89 -1.81 -26.01
C HIS A 211 -16.16 -2.09 -27.51
N GLY A 212 -16.30 -1.04 -28.33
CA GLY A 212 -16.53 -1.12 -29.76
C GLY A 212 -15.32 -0.68 -30.59
N VAL A 213 -14.16 -1.32 -30.42
CA VAL A 213 -13.14 -1.36 -31.47
C VAL A 213 -13.28 -2.69 -32.20
N VAL A 214 -14.25 -2.76 -33.09
CA VAL A 214 -14.26 -3.72 -34.19
C VAL A 214 -14.31 -2.92 -35.48
N ARG A 215 -13.27 -3.17 -36.28
CA ARG A 215 -12.99 -2.60 -37.60
C ARG A 215 -14.24 -2.43 -38.46
N LEU A 216 -14.32 -1.29 -39.14
CA LEU A 216 -14.58 -1.26 -40.58
C LEU A 216 -13.64 -0.20 -41.20
N PHE A 217 -12.40 -0.60 -41.46
CA PHE A 217 -11.70 -0.11 -42.64
C PHE A 217 -12.27 -0.90 -43.82
N GLY A 218 -13.15 -0.25 -44.59
CA GLY A 218 -13.58 -0.70 -45.91
C GLY A 218 -12.91 0.20 -46.94
N THR A 219 -11.88 -0.34 -47.55
CA THR A 219 -11.14 0.21 -48.69
C THR A 219 -12.04 0.47 -49.89
N THR A 220 -11.89 1.62 -50.56
CA THR A 220 -11.91 1.67 -52.03
C THR A 220 -10.93 2.73 -52.52
N SER A 221 -9.98 2.23 -53.30
CA SER A 221 -8.88 2.90 -53.97
C SER A 221 -9.36 3.75 -55.17
N THR A 222 -8.69 4.89 -55.36
CA THR A 222 -8.14 5.43 -56.62
C THR A 222 -8.84 5.18 -57.96
N THR A 223 -9.30 6.27 -58.62
CA THR A 223 -9.10 6.65 -60.04
C THR A 223 -9.48 8.14 -60.18
N SER A 224 -8.57 9.12 -60.21
CA SER A 224 -7.82 9.67 -61.36
C SER A 224 -8.64 10.00 -62.62
N GLY A 225 -8.66 11.29 -63.00
CA GLY A 225 -9.18 11.86 -64.26
C GLY A 225 -9.67 13.31 -64.05
N ALA A 226 -8.80 14.33 -64.17
CA ALA A 226 -8.57 15.17 -65.37
C ALA A 226 -9.84 15.96 -65.81
N VAL A 227 -9.99 17.24 -65.43
CA VAL A 227 -9.63 18.49 -66.18
C VAL A 227 -10.32 18.64 -67.55
N GLU A 228 -11.32 19.54 -67.62
CA GLU A 228 -11.66 20.52 -68.70
C GLU A 228 -13.04 21.11 -68.33
N ARG A 229 -13.26 22.41 -68.03
CA ARG A 229 -13.09 23.68 -68.75
C ARG A 229 -13.90 23.80 -70.05
N ILE A 230 -14.78 24.82 -70.03
CA ILE A 230 -15.28 25.68 -71.11
C ILE A 230 -16.75 25.49 -71.53
N SER A 231 -17.46 26.62 -71.40
CA SER A 231 -18.67 27.16 -72.06
C SER A 231 -19.96 26.33 -72.15
#